data_AF-A0A955X8F3-F1
#
_entry.id   AF-A0A955X8F3-F1
#
_cell.length_a   1.000
_cell.length_b   1.000
_cell.length_c   1.000
_cell.angle_alpha   90.00
_cell.angle_beta   90.00
_cell.angle_gamma   90.00
#
_symmetry.space_group_name_H-M   'P 1'
#
loop_
_entity.id
_entity.type
_entity.pdbx_description
1 polymer ?
#
loop_
_entity_poly.entity_id
_entity_poly.type
_entity_poly.pdbx_seq_one_letter_code
_entity_poly.pdbx_strand_id
1 'polypeptide(L)'
;MTNTTLRPLGHALLLPLAASLAAGCVAEDHVLGERTETVVSTTGGTALSADGLVRLDFPAGALGEQTLIVIETLRGTGRTGLLSEVYDLRPNGLTFDKPVTIRFEVDSSEPVAIANVDEATPSLLESTYDSVTGRVEAELAHFSSYSVVPAYDPCAGKVCGDACDVCPPNSSCVPPSYATACNPGNQCVRDVPQLCGPAPAALSVFPAALDFGMVQVGASSTLSFKVRNSGGLPGMLTGTSLVPSGAPFTTPSLPSVVPAGGEITASIDFSPVAVEASTATVAITHPDGTLLVHLAGIGTPQPAATSTEAFQQLPPARADILYVVDQSSSMADERQTMIDGAPWIISELDARGIDYHLAVIPTSTHGVDSSLPFVAPATPQAGAALATEFDIDEYDLEYEIAMYRATWTLSRPQNSAFVRTDATLTVVFVSDSDDVETNSVQDYVNAIAAVKNGHTVSDVEVHAVTGGATGCGDAAPAPRFTQAAQLSGGLSTSICGSTWLDTLVAPAGPEYGQRRIFRLSQLASGGGMRVFVNGVEALTPSEWVFDTDANAVVFEPSAIPAPFSSVIVMFQPRP
;
A
#
# COMPACT_ATOMS: atom_id res chain seq x y z
N MET A 1 -13.17 -2.21 -73.67
CA MET A 1 -13.57 -0.78 -73.62
C MET A 1 -12.30 0.00 -73.85
N THR A 2 -11.90 0.12 -75.12
CA THR A 2 -12.12 1.30 -75.98
C THR A 2 -11.29 2.50 -75.52
N ASN A 3 -10.40 3.10 -76.30
CA ASN A 3 -10.01 2.84 -77.68
C ASN A 3 -8.86 3.84 -78.01
N THR A 4 -7.89 3.43 -78.84
CA THR A 4 -7.34 4.18 -80.01
C THR A 4 -6.64 5.55 -79.79
N THR A 5 -5.54 5.94 -80.44
CA THR A 5 -4.88 5.45 -81.67
C THR A 5 -3.63 6.27 -82.04
N LEU A 6 -2.75 5.62 -82.81
CA LEU A 6 -2.01 6.09 -84.01
C LEU A 6 -0.75 7.00 -83.88
N ARG A 7 0.39 6.38 -84.27
CA ARG A 7 1.55 6.94 -85.02
C ARG A 7 1.10 7.53 -86.40
N PRO A 8 1.95 8.07 -87.33
CA PRO A 8 3.44 8.16 -87.42
C PRO A 8 4.02 9.46 -88.11
N LEU A 9 5.36 9.50 -88.34
CA LEU A 9 6.16 10.08 -89.47
C LEU A 9 5.92 11.57 -89.88
N GLY A 10 6.88 12.43 -90.22
CA GLY A 10 8.30 12.36 -90.58
C GLY A 10 8.64 13.55 -91.51
N HIS A 11 9.92 13.96 -91.58
CA HIS A 11 10.56 14.76 -92.67
C HIS A 11 9.98 16.16 -92.98
N ALA A 12 10.66 17.18 -93.50
CA ALA A 12 12.05 17.58 -93.70
C ALA A 12 11.99 19.01 -94.32
N LEU A 13 13.13 19.71 -94.33
CA LEU A 13 13.56 20.68 -95.37
C LEU A 13 12.95 22.12 -95.45
N LEU A 14 13.91 23.07 -95.51
CA LEU A 14 14.02 24.27 -96.38
C LEU A 14 13.36 25.62 -95.99
N LEU A 15 14.23 26.56 -95.55
CA LEU A 15 14.64 27.87 -96.17
C LEU A 15 13.83 28.40 -97.39
N PRO A 16 13.97 29.68 -97.84
CA PRO A 16 14.40 30.97 -97.24
C PRO A 16 13.51 32.18 -97.67
N LEU A 17 13.91 33.43 -97.36
CA LEU A 17 13.77 34.73 -98.12
C LEU A 17 13.68 35.89 -97.10
N ALA A 18 14.67 36.78 -96.89
CA ALA A 18 15.32 37.77 -97.77
C ALA A 18 14.44 38.98 -98.15
N ALA A 19 14.73 40.16 -97.56
CA ALA A 19 14.69 41.53 -98.12
C ALA A 19 14.68 42.56 -96.96
N SER A 20 15.82 43.13 -96.56
CA SER A 20 16.43 44.39 -97.05
C SER A 20 15.58 45.65 -96.90
N LEU A 21 15.98 46.59 -96.03
CA LEU A 21 16.06 48.03 -96.34
C LEU A 21 16.75 48.81 -95.20
N ALA A 22 17.58 49.76 -95.62
CA ALA A 22 18.61 50.44 -94.83
C ALA A 22 18.19 51.86 -94.38
N ALA A 23 18.84 52.32 -93.31
CA ALA A 23 19.13 53.71 -92.84
C ALA A 23 19.02 53.70 -91.30
N GLY A 24 19.93 54.17 -90.45
CA GLY A 24 21.10 55.03 -90.58
C GLY A 24 21.18 55.90 -89.31
N CYS A 25 22.20 55.66 -88.47
CA CYS A 25 22.75 56.48 -87.36
C CYS A 25 21.91 56.70 -86.07
N VAL A 26 22.36 56.15 -84.93
CA VAL A 26 23.14 56.82 -83.84
C VAL A 26 23.93 55.72 -83.10
N ALA A 27 25.18 55.99 -82.70
CA ALA A 27 25.97 55.06 -81.89
C ALA A 27 25.45 55.08 -80.44
N GLU A 28 24.78 54.01 -80.02
CA GLU A 28 24.61 53.67 -78.60
C GLU A 28 25.74 52.72 -78.23
N ASP A 29 26.47 53.04 -77.16
CA ASP A 29 27.44 52.13 -76.54
C ASP A 29 26.69 50.89 -76.06
N HIS A 30 26.58 49.89 -76.94
CA HIS A 30 26.13 48.56 -76.58
C HIS A 30 27.18 47.93 -75.67
N VAL A 31 26.98 48.04 -74.36
CA VAL A 31 27.62 47.16 -73.40
C VAL A 31 27.16 45.75 -73.74
N LEU A 32 28.06 44.94 -74.32
CA LEU A 32 27.83 43.52 -74.57
C LEU A 32 27.62 42.84 -73.21
N GLY A 33 26.37 42.60 -72.83
CA GLY A 33 26.04 41.88 -71.61
C GLY A 33 26.49 40.42 -71.69
N GLU A 34 27.32 39.99 -70.75
CA GLU A 34 27.68 38.58 -70.57
C GLU A 34 26.51 37.85 -69.91
N ARG A 35 25.75 37.11 -70.72
CA ARG A 35 24.59 36.34 -70.26
C ARG A 35 24.71 34.90 -70.72
N THR A 36 24.47 33.96 -69.82
CA THR A 36 24.26 32.55 -70.17
C THR A 36 22.80 32.16 -69.96
N GLU A 37 22.35 31.22 -70.77
CA GLU A 37 21.01 30.62 -70.68
C GLU A 37 21.16 29.10 -70.63
N THR A 38 20.69 28.48 -69.56
CA THR A 38 20.74 27.03 -69.38
C THR A 38 19.37 26.51 -69.00
N VAL A 39 18.86 25.54 -69.75
CA VAL A 39 17.62 24.85 -69.40
C VAL A 39 17.93 23.76 -68.37
N VAL A 40 17.36 23.88 -67.17
CA VAL A 40 17.50 22.89 -66.09
C VAL A 40 16.16 22.20 -65.88
N SER A 41 16.17 20.87 -65.78
CA SER A 41 14.96 20.06 -65.59
C SER A 41 14.78 19.64 -64.13
N THR A 42 13.66 18.97 -63.84
CA THR A 42 13.35 18.44 -62.50
C THR A 42 14.33 17.35 -62.03
N THR A 43 15.13 16.75 -62.92
CA THR A 43 16.19 15.79 -62.54
C THR A 43 17.45 16.45 -61.99
N GLY A 44 17.48 17.79 -61.91
CA GLY A 44 18.67 18.57 -61.53
C GLY A 44 19.54 18.92 -62.73
N GLY A 45 20.65 19.61 -62.47
CA GLY A 45 21.58 20.07 -63.50
C GLY A 45 22.54 21.13 -62.99
N THR A 46 23.30 21.73 -63.91
CA THR A 46 24.28 22.77 -63.59
C THR A 46 24.15 23.94 -64.56
N ALA A 47 24.24 25.17 -64.06
CA ALA A 47 24.34 26.38 -64.88
C ALA A 47 25.64 27.11 -64.54
N LEU A 48 26.33 27.66 -65.55
CA LEU A 48 27.57 28.42 -65.37
C LEU A 48 27.40 29.83 -65.94
N SER A 49 28.03 30.83 -65.31
CA SER A 49 28.19 32.17 -65.87
C SER A 49 29.07 32.14 -67.12
N ALA A 50 28.98 33.19 -67.93
CA ALA A 50 29.73 33.29 -69.19
C ALA A 50 31.25 33.33 -68.97
N ASP A 51 31.70 33.95 -67.87
CA ASP A 51 33.10 34.01 -67.45
C ASP A 51 33.56 32.75 -66.69
N GLY A 52 32.65 31.82 -66.41
CA GLY A 52 32.94 30.57 -65.71
C GLY A 52 33.25 30.71 -64.22
N LEU A 53 33.11 31.91 -63.65
CA LEU A 53 33.43 32.18 -62.24
C LEU A 53 32.28 31.84 -61.29
N VAL A 54 31.04 31.76 -61.79
CA VAL A 54 29.86 31.37 -60.99
C VAL A 54 29.25 30.11 -61.54
N ARG A 55 28.98 29.17 -60.64
CA ARG A 55 28.30 27.91 -60.92
C ARG A 55 27.11 27.74 -59.99
N LEU A 56 25.99 27.32 -60.56
CA LEU A 56 24.80 26.88 -59.84
C LEU A 56 24.67 25.37 -60.00
N ASP A 57 24.54 24.65 -58.89
CA ASP A 57 24.30 23.21 -58.83
C ASP A 57 22.89 22.93 -58.30
N PHE A 58 22.03 22.38 -59.17
CA PHE A 58 20.64 22.07 -58.86
C PHE A 58 20.51 20.58 -58.53
N PRO A 59 20.19 20.20 -57.28
CA PRO A 59 19.91 18.80 -56.98
C PRO A 59 18.59 18.35 -57.64
N ALA A 60 18.44 17.04 -57.82
CA ALA A 60 17.21 16.45 -58.34
C ALA A 60 16.00 16.82 -57.45
N GLY A 61 14.97 17.39 -58.06
CA GLY A 61 13.78 17.89 -57.38
C GLY A 61 13.94 19.27 -56.73
N ALA A 62 14.97 20.06 -57.07
CA ALA A 62 15.04 21.47 -56.66
C ALA A 62 14.03 22.36 -57.40
N LEU A 63 13.70 22.00 -58.65
CA LEU A 63 12.72 22.67 -59.50
C LEU A 63 11.51 21.77 -59.71
N GLY A 64 10.31 22.36 -59.65
CA GLY A 64 9.05 21.66 -59.91
C GLY A 64 8.77 21.41 -61.40
N GLU A 65 9.42 22.16 -62.29
CA GLU A 65 9.29 22.02 -63.75
C GLU A 65 10.62 22.35 -64.46
N GLN A 66 10.64 22.17 -65.79
CA GLN A 66 11.80 22.55 -66.59
C GLN A 66 11.86 24.07 -66.73
N THR A 67 12.94 24.68 -66.23
CA THR A 67 13.08 26.14 -66.13
C THR A 67 14.30 26.62 -66.91
N LEU A 68 14.15 27.74 -67.63
CA LEU A 68 15.26 28.45 -68.25
C LEU A 68 15.98 29.30 -67.19
N ILE A 69 17.18 28.91 -66.82
CA ILE A 69 18.04 29.61 -65.87
C ILE A 69 18.91 30.59 -66.65
N VAL A 70 18.90 31.85 -66.23
CA VAL A 70 19.72 32.90 -66.81
C VAL A 70 20.67 33.43 -65.75
N ILE A 71 21.95 33.54 -66.09
CA ILE A 71 22.96 34.19 -65.26
C ILE A 71 23.48 35.39 -66.05
N GLU A 72 23.21 36.59 -65.57
CA GLU A 72 23.67 37.85 -66.17
C GLU A 72 24.75 38.48 -65.28
N THR A 73 25.96 38.68 -65.83
CA THR A 73 27.07 39.32 -65.13
C THR A 73 26.98 40.84 -65.32
N LEU A 74 26.72 41.57 -64.24
CA LEU A 74 26.63 43.02 -64.22
C LEU A 74 27.98 43.64 -63.90
N ARG A 75 28.65 44.17 -64.93
CA ARG A 75 29.98 44.82 -64.82
C ARG A 75 29.87 46.32 -64.60
N GLY A 76 30.81 46.89 -63.85
CA GLY A 76 30.94 48.35 -63.72
C GLY A 76 29.78 49.03 -62.99
N THR A 77 29.13 48.33 -62.06
CA THR A 77 27.95 48.81 -61.31
C THR A 77 28.21 50.01 -60.39
N GLY A 78 29.47 50.44 -60.24
CA GLY A 78 29.87 51.51 -59.34
C GLY A 78 29.80 51.14 -57.85
N ARG A 79 29.51 49.88 -57.53
CA ARG A 79 29.47 49.38 -56.16
C ARG A 79 30.87 49.14 -55.63
N THR A 80 31.17 49.72 -54.48
CA THR A 80 32.46 49.55 -53.79
C THR A 80 32.37 48.45 -52.74
N GLY A 81 33.44 47.70 -52.52
CA GLY A 81 33.52 46.68 -51.45
C GLY A 81 33.06 45.27 -51.84
N LEU A 82 32.74 45.04 -53.12
CA LEU A 82 32.53 43.71 -53.68
C LEU A 82 33.87 43.12 -54.15
N LEU A 83 34.06 41.82 -53.94
CA LEU A 83 35.24 41.05 -54.37
C LEU A 83 34.97 40.24 -55.65
N SER A 84 33.72 40.25 -56.13
CA SER A 84 33.34 39.76 -57.45
C SER A 84 32.44 40.78 -58.16
N GLU A 85 32.17 40.55 -59.44
CA GLU A 85 31.04 41.22 -60.11
C GLU A 85 29.71 40.83 -59.44
N VAL A 86 28.63 41.53 -59.82
CA VAL A 86 27.27 41.17 -59.40
C VAL A 86 26.68 40.22 -60.44
N TYR A 87 26.14 39.09 -60.00
CA TYR A 87 25.49 38.10 -60.86
C TYR A 87 24.00 38.11 -60.57
N ASP A 88 23.21 38.61 -61.53
CA ASP A 88 21.75 38.62 -61.48
C ASP A 88 21.22 37.29 -62.00
N LEU A 89 20.61 36.51 -61.11
CA LEU A 89 20.06 35.19 -61.42
C LEU A 89 18.58 35.32 -61.78
N ARG A 90 18.17 34.76 -62.93
CA ARG A 90 16.77 34.79 -63.35
C ARG A 90 16.19 33.40 -63.61
N PRO A 91 14.87 33.21 -63.36
CA PRO A 91 13.87 34.21 -62.93
C PRO A 91 14.09 34.77 -61.52
N ASN A 92 14.08 36.10 -61.36
CA ASN A 92 14.28 36.74 -60.05
C ASN A 92 13.16 36.30 -59.08
N GLY A 93 13.52 36.02 -57.83
CA GLY A 93 12.62 35.52 -56.80
C GLY A 93 12.22 34.05 -56.93
N LEU A 94 12.75 33.30 -57.92
CA LEU A 94 12.47 31.87 -58.04
C LEU A 94 12.94 31.12 -56.79
N THR A 95 12.02 30.49 -56.05
CA THR A 95 12.30 29.67 -54.87
C THR A 95 12.45 28.19 -55.22
N PHE A 96 13.13 27.42 -54.38
CA PHE A 96 13.44 26.00 -54.63
C PHE A 96 12.84 25.07 -53.58
N ASP A 97 12.39 23.89 -54.01
CA ASP A 97 11.90 22.82 -53.12
C ASP A 97 13.05 22.12 -52.38
N LYS A 98 14.27 22.23 -52.91
CA LYS A 98 15.53 21.81 -52.29
C LYS A 98 16.60 22.88 -52.52
N PRO A 99 17.52 23.12 -51.56
CA PRO A 99 18.53 24.15 -51.69
C PRO A 99 19.37 23.99 -52.96
N VAL A 100 19.54 25.08 -53.71
CA VAL A 100 20.45 25.15 -54.86
C VAL A 100 21.79 25.68 -54.37
N THR A 101 22.89 25.02 -54.70
CA THR A 101 24.22 25.49 -54.31
C THR A 101 24.71 26.52 -55.32
N ILE A 102 25.08 27.70 -54.85
CA ILE A 102 25.86 28.67 -55.61
C ILE A 102 27.33 28.56 -55.21
N ARG A 103 28.21 28.55 -56.21
CA ARG A 103 29.66 28.56 -56.05
C ARG A 103 30.24 29.74 -56.81
N PHE A 104 31.14 30.47 -56.17
CA PHE A 104 32.02 31.44 -56.82
C PHE A 104 33.48 30.97 -56.74
N GLU A 105 34.23 31.24 -57.80
CA GLU A 105 35.69 31.19 -57.81
C GLU A 105 36.21 32.63 -57.63
N VAL A 106 36.92 32.90 -56.54
CA VAL A 106 37.44 34.23 -56.17
C VAL A 106 38.90 34.13 -55.72
N ASP A 107 39.72 35.06 -56.19
CA ASP A 107 41.11 35.21 -55.76
C ASP A 107 41.19 36.09 -54.51
N SER A 108 41.12 35.46 -53.32
CA SER A 108 41.24 36.14 -52.02
C SER A 108 42.11 35.36 -51.06
N SER A 109 43.07 36.01 -50.40
CA SER A 109 43.77 35.40 -49.26
C SER A 109 43.02 35.52 -47.94
N GLU A 110 41.98 36.36 -47.90
CA GLU A 110 41.16 36.66 -46.72
C GLU A 110 39.82 35.92 -46.77
N PRO A 111 39.18 35.64 -45.62
CA PRO A 111 37.84 35.04 -45.59
C PRO A 111 36.81 35.88 -46.36
N VAL A 112 36.00 35.21 -47.17
CA VAL A 112 34.93 35.81 -47.98
C VAL A 112 33.61 35.07 -47.78
N ALA A 113 32.51 35.75 -48.07
CA ALA A 113 31.17 35.18 -48.05
C ALA A 113 30.37 35.64 -49.26
N ILE A 114 29.39 34.85 -49.66
CA ILE A 114 28.40 35.23 -50.66
C ILE A 114 27.34 36.09 -49.98
N ALA A 115 26.94 37.18 -50.63
CA ALA A 115 25.89 38.05 -50.15
C ALA A 115 24.83 38.26 -51.22
N ASN A 116 23.57 38.33 -50.79
CA ASN A 116 22.54 38.97 -51.59
C ASN A 116 22.82 40.47 -51.59
N VAL A 117 22.80 41.09 -52.78
CA VAL A 117 23.17 42.48 -52.97
C VAL A 117 22.04 43.32 -53.55
N ASP A 118 20.78 42.90 -53.47
CA ASP A 118 19.67 43.72 -54.00
C ASP A 118 19.54 45.07 -53.26
N GLU A 119 19.89 45.09 -51.98
CA GLU A 119 19.91 46.29 -51.16
C GLU A 119 21.29 46.99 -51.12
N ALA A 120 21.31 48.24 -50.66
CA ALA A 120 22.55 49.02 -50.53
C ALA A 120 23.54 48.37 -49.54
N THR A 121 23.02 47.70 -48.50
CA THR A 121 23.80 46.92 -47.54
C THR A 121 23.67 45.44 -47.90
N PRO A 122 24.76 44.75 -48.30
CA PRO A 122 24.70 43.33 -48.61
C PRO A 122 24.22 42.48 -47.43
N SER A 123 23.36 41.50 -47.71
CA SER A 123 22.90 40.49 -46.74
C SER A 123 23.73 39.22 -46.90
N LEU A 124 24.54 38.87 -45.90
CA LEU A 124 25.43 37.70 -45.95
C LEU A 124 24.64 36.39 -45.92
N LEU A 125 25.01 35.47 -46.80
CA LEU A 125 24.57 34.08 -46.75
C LEU A 125 25.53 33.28 -45.87
N GLU A 126 25.03 32.22 -45.26
CA GLU A 126 25.86 31.23 -44.59
C GLU A 126 26.74 30.53 -45.64
N SER A 127 28.00 30.93 -45.69
CA SER A 127 28.93 30.58 -46.76
C SER A 127 30.09 29.75 -46.22
N THR A 128 30.56 28.79 -47.02
CA THR A 128 31.79 28.05 -46.77
C THR A 128 32.87 28.52 -47.73
N TYR A 129 34.04 28.93 -47.22
CA TYR A 129 35.17 29.39 -48.03
C TYR A 129 36.39 28.47 -47.90
N ASP A 130 36.93 28.02 -49.02
CA ASP A 130 38.20 27.30 -49.12
C ASP A 130 39.26 28.18 -49.79
N SER A 131 40.18 28.72 -48.97
CA SER A 131 41.26 29.60 -49.42
C SER A 131 42.35 28.90 -50.24
N VAL A 132 42.41 27.56 -50.24
CA VAL A 132 43.36 26.80 -51.05
C VAL A 132 42.88 26.69 -52.49
N THR A 133 41.57 26.51 -52.68
CA THR A 133 40.96 26.38 -54.01
C THR A 133 40.37 27.67 -54.56
N GLY A 134 40.22 28.71 -53.72
CA GLY A 134 39.57 29.98 -54.10
C GLY A 134 38.06 29.85 -54.22
N ARG A 135 37.45 28.85 -53.57
CA ARG A 135 36.02 28.52 -53.71
C ARG A 135 35.22 29.01 -52.53
N VAL A 136 34.18 29.80 -52.78
CA VAL A 136 33.13 30.11 -51.80
C VAL A 136 31.80 29.55 -52.26
N GLU A 137 31.10 28.86 -51.35
CA GLU A 137 29.83 28.18 -51.60
C GLU A 137 28.77 28.60 -50.59
N ALA A 138 27.52 28.70 -51.03
CA ALA A 138 26.37 28.90 -50.15
C ALA A 138 25.13 28.21 -50.73
N GLU A 139 24.13 27.96 -49.88
CA GLU A 139 22.82 27.49 -50.31
C GLU A 139 21.89 28.68 -50.62
N LEU A 140 21.23 28.61 -51.78
CA LEU A 140 20.23 29.58 -52.21
C LEU A 140 18.82 29.09 -51.87
N ALA A 141 18.07 29.95 -51.18
CA ALA A 141 16.63 29.77 -50.99
C ALA A 141 15.82 30.35 -52.17
N HIS A 142 16.37 31.34 -52.88
CA HIS A 142 15.76 31.96 -54.05
C HIS A 142 16.81 32.50 -55.02
N PHE A 143 16.40 32.89 -56.23
CA PHE A 143 17.22 33.67 -57.15
C PHE A 143 17.09 35.17 -56.92
N SER A 144 18.22 35.87 -57.04
CA SER A 144 18.40 37.30 -56.81
C SER A 144 19.73 37.76 -57.41
N SER A 145 20.15 38.98 -57.11
CA SER A 145 21.52 39.41 -57.36
C SER A 145 22.46 39.00 -56.23
N TYR A 146 23.54 38.30 -56.57
CA TYR A 146 24.56 37.85 -55.62
C TYR A 146 25.95 38.33 -56.00
N SER A 147 26.79 38.52 -54.99
CA SER A 147 28.21 38.86 -55.16
C SER A 147 29.00 38.34 -53.96
N VAL A 148 30.32 38.30 -54.09
CA VAL A 148 31.22 37.94 -52.98
C VAL A 148 31.69 39.20 -52.27
N VAL A 149 31.64 39.17 -50.94
CA VAL A 149 32.08 40.25 -50.06
C VAL A 149 33.07 39.71 -49.02
N PRO A 150 33.89 40.54 -48.38
CA PRO A 150 34.73 40.11 -47.28
C PRO A 150 33.89 39.55 -46.11
N ALA A 151 34.23 38.37 -45.60
CA ALA A 151 33.63 37.77 -44.41
C ALA A 151 34.43 38.17 -43.19
N TYR A 152 34.12 39.33 -42.63
CA TYR A 152 34.82 39.84 -41.46
C TYR A 152 34.27 39.24 -40.17
N ASP A 153 34.96 38.24 -39.62
CA ASP A 153 34.77 37.80 -38.22
C ASP A 153 35.88 38.41 -37.34
N PRO A 154 35.57 39.44 -36.54
CA PRO A 154 36.55 40.12 -35.70
C PRO A 154 37.05 39.31 -34.50
N CYS A 155 36.39 38.18 -34.21
CA CYS A 155 36.69 37.26 -33.12
C CYS A 155 37.17 35.87 -33.59
N ALA A 156 37.29 35.64 -34.89
CA ALA A 156 37.81 34.38 -35.43
C ALA A 156 39.18 34.03 -34.84
N GLY A 157 39.28 32.84 -34.23
CA GLY A 157 40.52 32.34 -33.63
C GLY A 157 40.97 33.05 -32.36
N LYS A 158 40.16 33.96 -31.81
CA LYS A 158 40.43 34.67 -30.56
C LYS A 158 39.72 34.02 -29.38
N VAL A 159 40.24 34.22 -28.17
CA VAL A 159 39.58 33.80 -26.93
C VAL A 159 38.79 34.94 -26.31
N CYS A 160 37.86 34.61 -25.41
CA CYS A 160 37.07 35.62 -24.70
C CYS A 160 38.01 36.63 -24.01
N GLY A 161 37.81 37.93 -24.28
CA GLY A 161 38.57 39.03 -23.70
C GLY A 161 39.67 39.55 -24.61
N ASP A 162 39.99 38.83 -25.69
CA ASP A 162 40.88 39.35 -26.72
C ASP A 162 40.25 40.56 -27.41
N ALA A 163 41.10 41.56 -27.70
CA ALA A 163 40.69 42.74 -28.44
C ALA A 163 40.17 42.36 -29.84
N CYS A 164 39.09 42.99 -30.25
CA CYS A 164 38.47 42.79 -31.56
C CYS A 164 38.13 44.15 -32.16
N ASP A 165 38.18 44.27 -33.48
CA ASP A 165 37.82 45.50 -34.17
C ASP A 165 36.42 45.31 -34.75
N VAL A 166 35.51 46.28 -34.59
CA VAL A 166 34.14 46.13 -35.13
C VAL A 166 34.13 46.40 -36.64
N CYS A 167 35.14 47.12 -37.14
CA CYS A 167 35.26 47.51 -38.53
C CYS A 167 36.24 46.60 -39.28
N PRO A 168 35.85 46.04 -40.44
CA PRO A 168 36.76 45.31 -41.29
C PRO A 168 37.96 46.18 -41.71
N PRO A 169 39.16 45.59 -41.88
CA PRO A 169 40.32 46.28 -42.45
C PRO A 169 39.95 46.93 -43.80
N ASN A 170 40.40 48.16 -44.03
CA ASN A 170 40.16 48.91 -45.28
C ASN A 170 38.68 49.20 -45.61
N SER A 171 37.78 49.17 -44.62
CA SER A 171 36.38 49.56 -44.82
C SER A 171 36.13 51.05 -44.51
N SER A 172 35.04 51.60 -45.03
CA SER A 172 34.54 52.94 -44.65
C SER A 172 33.80 52.96 -43.29
N CYS A 173 33.88 51.87 -42.53
CA CYS A 173 33.28 51.75 -41.20
C CYS A 173 34.01 52.66 -40.20
N VAL A 174 33.26 53.37 -39.38
CA VAL A 174 33.81 54.23 -38.32
C VAL A 174 33.87 53.42 -37.03
N PRO A 175 35.07 53.14 -36.48
CA PRO A 175 35.18 52.35 -35.25
C PRO A 175 34.57 53.10 -34.06
N PRO A 176 33.99 52.38 -33.09
CA PRO A 176 33.48 52.99 -31.87
C PRO A 176 34.63 53.63 -31.06
N SER A 177 34.32 54.68 -30.29
CA SER A 177 35.32 55.40 -29.47
C SER A 177 35.69 54.68 -28.16
N TYR A 178 35.31 53.42 -28.01
CA TYR A 178 35.55 52.59 -26.83
C TYR A 178 36.24 51.29 -27.22
N ALA A 179 36.99 50.71 -26.30
CA ALA A 179 37.62 49.41 -26.50
C ALA A 179 36.56 48.31 -26.67
N THR A 180 36.83 47.36 -27.56
CA THR A 180 35.99 46.21 -27.87
C THR A 180 36.76 44.91 -27.69
N ALA A 181 36.08 43.88 -27.21
CA ALA A 181 36.66 42.56 -26.94
C ALA A 181 35.65 41.45 -27.25
N CYS A 182 36.16 40.24 -27.49
CA CYS A 182 35.34 39.06 -27.77
C CYS A 182 34.61 38.56 -26.51
N ASN A 183 33.30 38.35 -26.58
CA ASN A 183 32.51 37.75 -25.51
C ASN A 183 32.52 36.20 -25.58
N PRO A 184 31.97 35.48 -24.57
CA PRO A 184 31.93 34.00 -24.59
C PRO A 184 31.12 33.40 -25.75
N GLY A 185 30.28 34.20 -26.42
CA GLY A 185 29.50 33.82 -27.59
C GLY A 185 30.17 34.16 -28.93
N ASN A 186 31.48 34.43 -28.94
CA ASN A 186 32.28 34.79 -30.12
C ASN A 186 31.81 36.07 -30.84
N GLN A 187 31.29 37.05 -30.10
CA GLN A 187 30.88 38.33 -30.66
C GLN A 187 31.79 39.46 -30.17
N CYS A 188 32.14 40.38 -31.07
CA CYS A 188 32.88 41.58 -30.73
C CYS A 188 31.96 42.62 -30.08
N VAL A 189 32.11 42.83 -28.77
CA VAL A 189 31.26 43.73 -27.98
C VAL A 189 32.12 44.76 -27.24
N ARG A 190 31.50 45.76 -26.61
CA ARG A 190 32.21 46.72 -25.76
C ARG A 190 32.95 45.98 -24.64
N ASP A 191 34.25 46.26 -24.50
CA ASP A 191 35.06 45.74 -23.41
C ASP A 191 34.61 46.37 -22.08
N VAL A 192 34.16 45.52 -21.16
CA VAL A 192 33.68 45.90 -19.84
C VAL A 192 34.26 44.96 -18.78
N PRO A 193 34.47 45.44 -17.54
CA PRO A 193 34.90 44.56 -16.45
C PRO A 193 33.96 43.35 -16.31
N GLN A 194 34.52 42.15 -16.15
CA GLN A 194 33.81 40.86 -16.05
C GLN A 194 33.19 40.32 -17.35
N LEU A 195 33.50 40.88 -18.53
CA LEU A 195 33.03 40.35 -19.83
C LEU A 195 33.30 38.83 -19.99
N CYS A 196 34.45 38.38 -19.51
CA CYS A 196 34.93 36.99 -19.60
C CYS A 196 35.24 36.38 -18.22
N GLY A 197 34.68 36.98 -17.16
CA GLY A 197 34.79 36.43 -15.81
C GLY A 197 33.85 35.23 -15.63
N PRO A 198 34.15 34.32 -14.68
CA PRO A 198 33.18 33.32 -14.26
C PRO A 198 31.90 34.03 -13.80
N ALA A 199 30.74 33.55 -14.26
CA ALA A 199 29.45 34.13 -13.86
C ALA A 199 29.35 34.21 -12.32
N PRO A 200 28.81 35.29 -11.75
CA PRO A 200 28.58 35.38 -10.31
C PRO A 200 27.79 34.18 -9.78
N ALA A 201 27.95 33.88 -8.49
CA ALA A 201 27.18 32.82 -7.87
C ALA A 201 25.67 33.08 -8.02
N ALA A 202 24.93 32.04 -8.40
CA ALA A 202 23.49 32.11 -8.63
C ALA A 202 22.84 30.93 -7.90
N LEU A 203 22.42 31.19 -6.65
CA LEU A 203 21.91 30.15 -5.75
C LEU A 203 20.39 29.98 -5.90
N SER A 204 19.94 28.73 -5.87
CA SER A 204 18.52 28.35 -5.94
C SER A 204 18.25 27.11 -5.09
N VAL A 205 17.00 26.89 -4.70
CA VAL A 205 16.57 25.70 -3.96
C VAL A 205 15.58 24.86 -4.76
N PHE A 206 15.71 23.54 -4.68
CA PHE A 206 14.76 22.62 -5.30
C PHE A 206 14.62 21.29 -4.54
N PRO A 207 13.40 20.84 -4.21
CA PRO A 207 12.14 21.60 -4.30
C PRO A 207 12.09 22.75 -3.27
N ALA A 208 11.33 23.81 -3.56
CA ALA A 208 11.13 24.94 -2.64
C ALA A 208 10.01 24.69 -1.59
N ALA A 209 9.37 23.52 -1.64
CA ALA A 209 8.39 23.07 -0.67
C ALA A 209 8.54 21.56 -0.41
N LEU A 210 8.44 21.16 0.86
CA LEU A 210 8.44 19.78 1.32
C LEU A 210 7.14 19.51 2.10
N ASP A 211 6.35 18.56 1.59
CA ASP A 211 5.13 18.08 2.26
C ASP A 211 5.36 16.66 2.75
N PHE A 212 5.37 16.51 4.07
CA PHE A 212 5.58 15.24 4.76
C PHE A 212 4.30 14.40 4.85
N GLY A 213 3.15 14.95 4.45
CA GLY A 213 1.86 14.29 4.55
C GLY A 213 1.49 13.96 5.99
N MET A 214 0.92 12.77 6.19
CA MET A 214 0.48 12.27 7.50
C MET A 214 1.58 11.46 8.17
N VAL A 215 2.01 11.89 9.37
CA VAL A 215 3.00 11.19 10.19
C VAL A 215 2.42 10.97 11.59
N GLN A 216 2.55 9.77 12.14
CA GLN A 216 2.03 9.44 13.47
C GLN A 216 2.76 10.24 14.55
N VAL A 217 2.02 10.69 15.57
CA VAL A 217 2.60 11.34 16.75
C VAL A 217 3.65 10.43 17.37
N GLY A 218 4.85 10.96 17.63
CA GLY A 218 6.00 10.20 18.14
C GLY A 218 6.85 9.48 17.09
N ALA A 219 6.40 9.42 15.82
CA ALA A 219 7.21 8.97 14.69
C ALA A 219 7.95 10.13 14.02
N SER A 220 8.80 9.83 13.04
CA SER A 220 9.53 10.82 12.26
C SER A 220 9.55 10.44 10.77
N SER A 221 9.56 11.44 9.89
CA SER A 221 9.73 11.29 8.45
C SER A 221 10.76 12.28 7.94
N THR A 222 11.57 11.89 6.97
CA THR A 222 12.67 12.70 6.43
C THR A 222 12.45 12.98 4.95
N LEU A 223 12.51 14.26 4.58
CA LEU A 223 12.55 14.70 3.19
C LEU A 223 13.79 15.58 2.96
N SER A 224 14.21 15.72 1.72
CA SER A 224 15.41 16.49 1.37
C SER A 224 15.15 17.49 0.26
N PHE A 225 15.94 18.57 0.29
CA PHE A 225 16.02 19.55 -0.77
C PHE A 225 17.48 19.83 -1.12
N LYS A 226 17.70 20.41 -2.31
CA LYS A 226 19.02 20.79 -2.79
C LYS A 226 19.17 22.30 -2.85
N VAL A 227 20.36 22.80 -2.52
CA VAL A 227 20.80 24.16 -2.85
C VAL A 227 21.75 24.04 -4.03
N ARG A 228 21.40 24.63 -5.17
CA ARG A 228 22.17 24.58 -6.42
C ARG A 228 22.75 25.94 -6.74
N ASN A 229 24.01 25.96 -7.18
CA ASN A 229 24.69 27.13 -7.72
C ASN A 229 24.86 26.99 -9.23
N SER A 230 24.15 27.77 -10.03
CA SER A 230 24.33 27.79 -11.50
C SER A 230 25.42 28.76 -11.97
N GLY A 231 26.06 29.48 -11.05
CA GLY A 231 27.14 30.42 -11.33
C GLY A 231 28.50 29.75 -11.49
N GLY A 232 29.46 30.48 -12.06
CA GLY A 232 30.85 30.06 -12.24
C GLY A 232 31.75 30.34 -11.03
N LEU A 233 31.26 31.08 -10.03
CA LEU A 233 31.94 31.33 -8.76
C LEU A 233 31.27 30.57 -7.60
N PRO A 234 32.02 30.14 -6.56
CA PRO A 234 31.43 29.54 -5.36
C PRO A 234 30.45 30.48 -4.66
N GLY A 235 29.29 29.98 -4.25
CA GLY A 235 28.28 30.74 -3.51
C GLY A 235 28.40 30.52 -2.01
N MET A 236 28.41 31.61 -1.24
CA MET A 236 28.55 31.56 0.22
C MET A 236 27.18 31.56 0.90
N LEU A 237 26.97 30.64 1.84
CA LEU A 237 25.84 30.64 2.76
C LEU A 237 26.28 31.23 4.10
N THR A 238 25.54 32.23 4.58
CA THR A 238 25.86 32.95 5.83
C THR A 238 25.05 32.46 7.03
N GLY A 239 23.97 31.70 6.80
CA GLY A 239 23.15 31.18 7.88
C GLY A 239 22.00 30.31 7.40
N THR A 240 21.47 29.52 8.33
CA THR A 240 20.26 28.73 8.18
C THR A 240 19.42 28.89 9.43
N SER A 241 18.11 29.08 9.27
CA SER A 241 17.18 29.17 10.39
C SER A 241 15.84 28.52 10.04
N LEU A 242 15.13 28.06 11.07
CA LEU A 242 13.79 27.51 10.97
C LEU A 242 12.81 28.47 11.66
N VAL A 243 11.74 28.83 10.96
CA VAL A 243 10.73 29.78 11.45
C VAL A 243 9.33 29.18 11.31
N PRO A 244 8.50 29.13 12.37
CA PRO A 244 8.82 29.52 13.75
C PRO A 244 9.78 28.52 14.42
N SER A 245 10.57 29.02 15.39
CA SER A 245 11.41 28.16 16.23
C SER A 245 10.55 27.24 17.10
N GLY A 246 10.93 25.96 17.22
CA GLY A 246 10.17 24.98 18.01
C GLY A 246 9.04 24.29 17.27
N ALA A 247 8.85 24.58 15.98
CA ALA A 247 8.04 23.73 15.11
C ALA A 247 8.62 22.30 15.09
N PRO A 248 7.80 21.25 14.86
CA PRO A 248 8.23 19.85 14.85
C PRO A 248 9.08 19.47 13.62
N PHE A 249 9.91 20.38 13.12
CA PHE A 249 10.85 20.17 12.01
C PHE A 249 12.28 20.39 12.51
N THR A 250 13.25 19.67 11.97
CA THR A 250 14.67 19.93 12.27
C THR A 250 15.21 21.11 11.47
N THR A 251 16.14 21.87 12.06
CA THR A 251 16.92 22.86 11.33
C THR A 251 18.03 22.14 10.55
N PRO A 252 18.13 22.30 9.22
CA PRO A 252 19.13 21.59 8.44
C PRO A 252 20.53 22.16 8.71
N SER A 253 21.54 21.30 8.71
CA SER A 253 22.94 21.74 8.65
C SER A 253 23.41 21.76 7.20
N LEU A 254 23.93 22.90 6.74
CA LEU A 254 24.43 23.10 5.38
C LEU A 254 25.89 23.55 5.41
N PRO A 255 26.75 23.06 4.50
CA PRO A 255 28.05 23.67 4.23
C PRO A 255 27.92 25.17 3.93
N SER A 256 28.90 25.97 4.37
CA SER A 256 28.91 27.43 4.13
C SER A 256 29.24 27.82 2.69
N VAL A 257 29.60 26.86 1.83
CA VAL A 257 29.95 27.10 0.43
C VAL A 257 29.26 26.08 -0.48
N VAL A 258 28.56 26.57 -1.49
CA VAL A 258 28.06 25.78 -2.62
C VAL A 258 29.07 25.93 -3.78
N PRO A 259 29.71 24.83 -4.24
CA PRO A 259 30.69 24.90 -5.34
C PRO A 259 30.12 25.55 -6.61
N ALA A 260 30.99 26.17 -7.42
CA ALA A 260 30.61 26.68 -8.73
C ALA A 260 30.01 25.56 -9.60
N GLY A 261 28.87 25.82 -10.25
CA GLY A 261 28.11 24.82 -11.02
C GLY A 261 27.57 23.62 -10.19
N GLY A 262 27.79 23.60 -8.88
CA GLY A 262 27.53 22.46 -8.02
C GLY A 262 26.22 22.54 -7.23
N GLU A 263 25.98 21.51 -6.43
CA GLU A 263 24.83 21.42 -5.53
C GLU A 263 25.22 20.77 -4.20
N ILE A 264 24.49 21.13 -3.15
CA ILE A 264 24.53 20.48 -1.83
C ILE A 264 23.12 20.03 -1.44
N THR A 265 23.03 18.96 -0.67
CA THR A 265 21.75 18.40 -0.21
C THR A 265 21.58 18.62 1.29
N ALA A 266 20.39 19.03 1.72
CA ALA A 266 19.98 19.07 3.11
C ALA A 266 18.75 18.18 3.32
N SER A 267 18.66 17.61 4.51
CA SER A 267 17.52 16.84 4.98
C SER A 267 16.80 17.56 6.11
N ILE A 268 15.49 17.38 6.17
CA ILE A 268 14.60 17.88 7.21
C ILE A 268 13.83 16.68 7.74
N ASP A 269 13.79 16.54 9.06
CA ASP A 269 12.97 15.56 9.75
C ASP A 269 11.73 16.26 10.29
N PHE A 270 10.55 15.68 10.06
CA PHE A 270 9.28 16.08 10.67
C PHE A 270 8.88 15.05 11.74
N SER A 271 8.76 15.50 12.98
CA SER A 271 8.47 14.67 14.16
C SER A 271 7.29 15.26 14.95
N PRO A 272 6.03 15.03 14.55
CA PRO A 272 4.87 15.62 15.19
C PRO A 272 4.69 15.12 16.64
N VAL A 273 4.36 16.05 17.54
CA VAL A 273 4.09 15.77 18.96
C VAL A 273 2.61 15.84 19.34
N ALA A 274 1.76 16.28 18.40
CA ALA A 274 0.32 16.39 18.56
C ALA A 274 -0.39 16.08 17.24
N VAL A 275 -1.69 15.75 17.32
CA VAL A 275 -2.55 15.51 16.15
C VAL A 275 -2.98 16.85 15.55
N GLU A 276 -2.05 17.50 14.85
CA GLU A 276 -2.21 18.86 14.34
C GLU A 276 -1.43 19.06 13.03
N ALA A 277 -1.92 19.95 12.18
CA ALA A 277 -1.18 20.43 11.02
C ALA A 277 -0.07 21.40 11.45
N SER A 278 1.14 21.17 10.97
CA SER A 278 2.32 21.98 11.27
C SER A 278 2.92 22.54 9.99
N THR A 279 3.29 23.82 10.03
CA THR A 279 4.01 24.48 8.93
C THR A 279 5.22 25.22 9.47
N ALA A 280 6.31 25.21 8.71
CA ALA A 280 7.50 26.00 9.01
C ALA A 280 8.18 26.44 7.71
N THR A 281 9.16 27.33 7.80
CA THR A 281 9.99 27.74 6.67
C THR A 281 11.46 27.69 7.08
N VAL A 282 12.27 27.01 6.27
CA VAL A 282 13.73 27.10 6.36
C VAL A 282 14.15 28.34 5.58
N ALA A 283 14.83 29.27 6.24
CA ALA A 283 15.44 30.44 5.63
C ALA A 283 16.96 30.23 5.54
N ILE A 284 17.51 30.31 4.33
CA ILE A 284 18.94 30.14 4.04
C ILE A 284 19.45 31.49 3.56
N THR A 285 20.25 32.16 4.38
CA THR A 285 20.79 33.49 4.04
C THR A 285 22.10 33.36 3.27
N HIS A 286 22.28 34.23 2.27
CA HIS A 286 23.50 34.43 1.50
C HIS A 286 23.72 35.95 1.28
N PRO A 287 24.90 36.40 0.82
CA PRO A 287 25.19 37.84 0.68
C PRO A 287 24.18 38.62 -0.17
N ASP A 288 23.61 37.97 -1.19
CA ASP A 288 22.69 38.59 -2.14
C ASP A 288 21.20 38.40 -1.80
N GLY A 289 20.86 37.72 -0.70
CA GLY A 289 19.46 37.48 -0.33
C GLY A 289 19.20 36.27 0.58
N THR A 290 17.97 35.78 0.54
CA THR A 290 17.50 34.63 1.33
C THR A 290 16.74 33.66 0.45
N LEU A 291 17.10 32.39 0.50
CA LEU A 291 16.35 31.29 -0.12
C LEU A 291 15.39 30.69 0.91
N LEU A 292 14.16 30.38 0.49
CA LEU A 292 13.11 29.85 1.37
C LEU A 292 12.70 28.46 0.92
N VAL A 293 12.58 27.55 1.89
CA VAL A 293 11.97 26.22 1.70
C VAL A 293 10.80 26.09 2.66
N HIS A 294 9.60 25.93 2.12
CA HIS A 294 8.37 25.80 2.91
C HIS A 294 8.14 24.35 3.32
N LEU A 295 7.75 24.13 4.57
CA LEU A 295 7.54 22.82 5.16
C LEU A 295 6.08 22.67 5.60
N ALA A 296 5.48 21.53 5.32
CA ALA A 296 4.15 21.17 5.79
C ALA A 296 4.10 19.69 6.21
N GLY A 297 3.31 19.38 7.23
CA GLY A 297 3.04 18.01 7.66
C GLY A 297 1.91 17.96 8.68
N ILE A 298 1.27 16.81 8.82
CA ILE A 298 0.13 16.62 9.73
C ILE A 298 0.44 15.46 10.67
N GLY A 299 0.35 15.72 11.98
CA GLY A 299 0.38 14.68 12.99
C GLY A 299 -0.91 13.86 12.98
N THR A 300 -0.83 12.54 12.95
CA THR A 300 -1.99 11.64 13.11
C THR A 300 -1.92 10.87 14.42
N PRO A 301 -3.06 10.40 14.97
CA PRO A 301 -3.06 9.64 16.21
C PRO A 301 -2.16 8.40 16.10
N GLN A 302 -1.40 8.11 17.15
CA GLN A 302 -0.78 6.79 17.29
C GLN A 302 -1.92 5.78 17.53
N PRO A 303 -1.98 4.65 16.80
CA PRO A 303 -2.94 3.60 17.09
C PRO A 303 -2.79 3.15 18.53
N ALA A 304 -3.91 3.10 19.26
CA ALA A 304 -3.91 2.56 20.61
C ALA A 304 -3.34 1.14 20.57
N ALA A 305 -2.37 0.86 21.44
CA ALA A 305 -1.83 -0.49 21.58
C ALA A 305 -3.00 -1.45 21.85
N THR A 306 -3.04 -2.56 21.13
CA THR A 306 -4.05 -3.61 21.31
C THR A 306 -3.33 -4.85 21.83
N SER A 307 -3.84 -5.43 22.91
CA SER A 307 -3.44 -6.73 23.42
C SER A 307 -4.44 -7.80 23.00
N THR A 308 -3.99 -9.04 22.98
CA THR A 308 -4.81 -10.22 22.68
C THR A 308 -4.50 -11.31 23.68
N GLU A 309 -5.52 -11.79 24.37
CA GLU A 309 -5.43 -12.94 25.25
C GLU A 309 -6.33 -14.07 24.73
N ALA A 310 -5.83 -15.29 24.80
CA ALA A 310 -6.54 -16.48 24.34
C ALA A 310 -6.78 -17.44 25.50
N PHE A 311 -8.00 -17.94 25.58
CA PHE A 311 -8.46 -18.92 26.55
C PHE A 311 -8.99 -20.14 25.83
N GLN A 312 -8.83 -21.29 26.48
CA GLN A 312 -9.48 -22.53 26.09
C GLN A 312 -10.67 -22.76 27.02
N GLN A 313 -11.86 -23.00 26.46
CA GLN A 313 -12.97 -23.52 27.24
C GLN A 313 -12.65 -24.94 27.71
N LEU A 314 -13.04 -25.24 28.95
CA LEU A 314 -12.82 -26.55 29.55
C LEU A 314 -13.57 -27.66 28.76
N PRO A 315 -13.09 -28.91 28.82
CA PRO A 315 -13.87 -30.07 28.36
C PRO A 315 -15.21 -30.15 29.11
N PRO A 316 -16.20 -30.87 28.55
CA PRO A 316 -17.46 -31.10 29.26
C PRO A 316 -17.18 -31.85 30.57
N ALA A 317 -17.87 -31.48 31.64
CA ALA A 317 -17.79 -32.23 32.88
C ALA A 317 -18.40 -33.62 32.65
N ARG A 318 -17.74 -34.67 33.14
CA ARG A 318 -18.18 -36.06 33.04
C ARG A 318 -18.72 -36.50 34.39
N ALA A 319 -19.88 -37.14 34.41
CA ALA A 319 -20.50 -37.61 35.64
C ALA A 319 -21.07 -39.02 35.49
N ASP A 320 -20.82 -39.91 36.45
CA ASP A 320 -21.47 -41.21 36.53
C ASP A 320 -22.39 -41.19 37.75
N ILE A 321 -23.70 -41.27 37.54
CA ILE A 321 -24.70 -41.02 38.57
C ILE A 321 -25.50 -42.30 38.80
N LEU A 322 -25.39 -42.84 40.02
CA LEU A 322 -26.14 -44.01 40.47
C LEU A 322 -27.26 -43.55 41.40
N TYR A 323 -28.50 -43.67 40.94
CA TYR A 323 -29.69 -43.50 41.77
C TYR A 323 -29.97 -44.82 42.50
N VAL A 324 -30.05 -44.77 43.82
CA VAL A 324 -30.39 -45.91 44.67
C VAL A 324 -31.75 -45.61 45.28
N VAL A 325 -32.78 -46.26 44.75
CA VAL A 325 -34.18 -45.87 44.95
C VAL A 325 -34.92 -46.94 45.74
N ASP A 326 -35.57 -46.50 46.82
CA ASP A 326 -36.44 -47.32 47.63
C ASP A 326 -37.71 -47.69 46.82
N GLN A 327 -37.99 -49.00 46.78
CA GLN A 327 -39.05 -49.58 45.97
C GLN A 327 -40.26 -50.05 46.79
N SER A 328 -40.32 -49.64 48.06
CA SER A 328 -41.47 -49.88 48.92
C SER A 328 -42.74 -49.20 48.41
N SER A 329 -43.88 -49.72 48.84
CA SER A 329 -45.20 -49.19 48.52
C SER A 329 -45.44 -47.79 49.07
N SER A 330 -44.78 -47.39 50.17
CA SER A 330 -44.84 -46.03 50.70
C SER A 330 -44.14 -45.00 49.82
N MET A 331 -43.20 -45.44 48.97
CA MET A 331 -42.45 -44.62 48.01
C MET A 331 -43.10 -44.56 46.62
N ALA A 332 -44.35 -45.01 46.46
CA ALA A 332 -45.01 -45.09 45.15
C ALA A 332 -45.17 -43.71 44.48
N ASP A 333 -45.55 -42.68 45.23
CA ASP A 333 -45.77 -41.32 44.69
C ASP A 333 -44.43 -40.65 44.31
N GLU A 334 -43.40 -40.85 45.12
CA GLU A 334 -42.04 -40.37 44.86
C GLU A 334 -41.43 -41.06 43.63
N ARG A 335 -41.60 -42.37 43.48
CA ARG A 335 -41.15 -43.10 42.28
C ARG A 335 -41.87 -42.60 41.03
N GLN A 336 -43.19 -42.40 41.08
CA GLN A 336 -43.92 -41.81 39.95
C GLN A 336 -43.41 -40.40 39.63
N THR A 337 -43.05 -39.61 40.65
CA THR A 337 -42.43 -38.29 40.46
C THR A 337 -41.07 -38.38 39.75
N MET A 338 -40.25 -39.41 40.03
CA MET A 338 -38.99 -39.65 39.30
C MET A 338 -39.24 -40.10 37.85
N ILE A 339 -40.22 -40.97 37.62
CA ILE A 339 -40.63 -41.44 36.28
C ILE A 339 -41.07 -40.25 35.42
N ASP A 340 -41.96 -39.40 35.95
CA ASP A 340 -42.46 -38.21 35.26
C ASP A 340 -41.38 -37.14 35.08
N GLY A 341 -40.44 -37.05 36.03
CA GLY A 341 -39.32 -36.10 36.02
C GLY A 341 -38.14 -36.50 35.13
N ALA A 342 -38.04 -37.77 34.70
CA ALA A 342 -36.89 -38.28 33.95
C ALA A 342 -36.56 -37.47 32.66
N PRO A 343 -37.54 -37.03 31.82
CA PRO A 343 -37.24 -36.17 30.68
C PRO A 343 -36.61 -34.82 31.07
N TRP A 344 -37.01 -34.26 32.21
CA TRP A 344 -36.47 -33.01 32.71
C TRP A 344 -35.02 -33.19 33.20
N ILE A 345 -34.73 -34.26 33.96
CA ILE A 345 -33.37 -34.60 34.43
C ILE A 345 -32.39 -34.65 33.24
N ILE A 346 -32.77 -35.37 32.17
CA ILE A 346 -31.98 -35.45 30.94
C ILE A 346 -31.77 -34.07 30.31
N SER A 347 -32.84 -33.27 30.20
CA SER A 347 -32.74 -31.94 29.59
C SER A 347 -31.79 -30.99 30.35
N GLU A 348 -31.75 -31.06 31.67
CA GLU A 348 -30.85 -30.27 32.50
C GLU A 348 -29.38 -30.68 32.35
N LEU A 349 -29.11 -31.99 32.33
CA LEU A 349 -27.77 -32.51 32.13
C LEU A 349 -27.24 -32.20 30.71
N ASP A 350 -28.09 -32.35 29.70
CA ASP A 350 -27.76 -32.01 28.31
C ASP A 350 -27.51 -30.50 28.15
N ALA A 351 -28.34 -29.65 28.77
CA ALA A 351 -28.18 -28.19 28.74
C ALA A 351 -26.86 -27.73 29.38
N ARG A 352 -26.39 -28.44 30.40
CA ARG A 352 -25.09 -28.21 31.04
C ARG A 352 -23.92 -28.83 30.26
N GLY A 353 -24.21 -29.58 29.20
CA GLY A 353 -23.22 -30.29 28.39
C GLY A 353 -22.49 -31.36 29.18
N ILE A 354 -23.16 -32.01 30.14
CA ILE A 354 -22.58 -33.09 30.94
C ILE A 354 -22.55 -34.36 30.11
N ASP A 355 -21.37 -35.00 30.04
CA ASP A 355 -21.24 -36.33 29.47
C ASP A 355 -21.51 -37.35 30.58
N TYR A 356 -22.76 -37.79 30.71
CA TYR A 356 -23.23 -38.61 31.83
C TYR A 356 -23.35 -40.11 31.53
N HIS A 357 -23.20 -40.93 32.58
CA HIS A 357 -23.80 -42.27 32.67
C HIS A 357 -24.79 -42.25 33.84
N LEU A 358 -26.06 -42.58 33.62
CA LEU A 358 -27.09 -42.66 34.67
C LEU A 358 -27.56 -44.10 34.84
N ALA A 359 -27.50 -44.62 36.06
CA ALA A 359 -28.05 -45.93 36.38
C ALA A 359 -28.97 -45.85 37.59
N VAL A 360 -29.99 -46.71 37.62
CA VAL A 360 -30.92 -46.84 38.75
C VAL A 360 -30.79 -48.24 39.31
N ILE A 361 -30.73 -48.36 40.63
CA ILE A 361 -30.81 -49.64 41.33
C ILE A 361 -31.77 -49.55 42.50
N PRO A 362 -32.42 -50.67 42.87
CA PRO A 362 -33.20 -50.71 44.07
C PRO A 362 -32.30 -50.80 45.31
N THR A 363 -32.85 -50.36 46.44
CA THR A 363 -32.27 -50.51 47.78
C THR A 363 -32.20 -51.97 48.26
N SER A 364 -32.83 -52.92 47.55
CA SER A 364 -32.89 -54.34 47.91
C SER A 364 -32.01 -55.25 47.04
N THR A 365 -31.82 -56.50 47.50
CA THR A 365 -31.17 -57.57 46.71
C THR A 365 -32.10 -58.27 45.71
N HIS A 366 -33.39 -57.93 45.67
CA HIS A 366 -34.35 -58.58 44.79
C HIS A 366 -34.16 -58.12 43.33
N GLY A 367 -34.21 -59.06 42.38
CA GLY A 367 -34.29 -58.74 40.94
C GLY A 367 -33.00 -58.44 40.18
N VAL A 368 -31.79 -58.62 40.74
CA VAL A 368 -30.57 -58.12 40.05
C VAL A 368 -29.39 -59.11 40.04
N ASP A 369 -29.11 -59.70 38.88
CA ASP A 369 -27.87 -60.47 38.62
C ASP A 369 -27.24 -60.25 37.22
N SER A 370 -27.76 -59.32 36.43
CA SER A 370 -27.21 -58.93 35.11
C SER A 370 -26.23 -57.74 35.20
N SER A 371 -25.62 -57.37 34.07
CA SER A 371 -24.86 -56.13 33.92
C SER A 371 -25.75 -54.91 34.21
N LEU A 372 -25.18 -53.87 34.82
CA LEU A 372 -25.85 -52.60 35.13
C LEU A 372 -26.14 -51.81 33.83
N PRO A 373 -27.39 -51.70 33.37
CA PRO A 373 -27.73 -50.80 32.27
C PRO A 373 -27.54 -49.34 32.72
N PHE A 374 -27.21 -48.47 31.77
CA PHE A 374 -27.13 -47.04 32.05
C PHE A 374 -27.55 -46.21 30.84
N VAL A 375 -28.10 -45.03 31.11
CA VAL A 375 -28.47 -44.01 30.13
C VAL A 375 -27.31 -43.04 29.96
N ALA A 376 -26.89 -42.83 28.72
CA ALA A 376 -25.90 -41.83 28.33
C ALA A 376 -26.48 -40.82 27.32
N PRO A 377 -25.83 -39.68 27.01
CA PRO A 377 -26.33 -38.68 26.05
C PRO A 377 -26.66 -39.26 24.66
N ALA A 378 -25.98 -40.35 24.26
CA ALA A 378 -26.22 -41.02 22.99
C ALA A 378 -27.43 -41.99 23.00
N THR A 379 -28.11 -42.17 24.14
CA THR A 379 -29.22 -43.12 24.28
C THR A 379 -30.45 -42.60 23.53
N PRO A 380 -31.02 -43.38 22.60
CA PRO A 380 -32.26 -42.98 21.94
C PRO A 380 -33.38 -42.76 22.96
N GLN A 381 -34.04 -41.60 22.90
CA GLN A 381 -35.09 -41.23 23.85
C GLN A 381 -34.64 -41.36 25.32
N ALA A 382 -33.44 -40.85 25.64
CA ALA A 382 -32.82 -40.94 26.96
C ALA A 382 -33.77 -40.64 28.14
N GLY A 383 -34.67 -39.65 28.00
CA GLY A 383 -35.69 -39.37 29.03
C GLY A 383 -36.67 -40.52 29.28
N ALA A 384 -37.14 -41.18 28.22
CA ALA A 384 -38.03 -42.35 28.34
C ALA A 384 -37.26 -43.60 28.79
N ALA A 385 -36.00 -43.74 28.39
CA ALA A 385 -35.12 -44.80 28.87
C ALA A 385 -34.90 -44.68 30.39
N LEU A 386 -34.57 -43.47 30.88
CA LEU A 386 -34.40 -43.22 32.31
C LEU A 386 -35.72 -43.41 33.09
N ALA A 387 -36.86 -42.99 32.52
CA ALA A 387 -38.17 -43.26 33.13
C ALA A 387 -38.43 -44.76 33.32
N THR A 388 -37.99 -45.59 32.37
CA THR A 388 -38.08 -47.06 32.47
C THR A 388 -37.18 -47.61 33.57
N GLU A 389 -35.98 -47.04 33.75
CA GLU A 389 -35.08 -47.46 34.83
C GLU A 389 -35.62 -47.06 36.23
N PHE A 390 -36.42 -46.00 36.34
CA PHE A 390 -37.11 -45.63 37.59
C PHE A 390 -38.36 -46.47 37.88
N ASP A 391 -38.94 -47.11 36.88
CA ASP A 391 -40.09 -48.04 37.00
C ASP A 391 -39.63 -49.41 37.54
N ILE A 392 -39.00 -49.39 38.71
CA ILE A 392 -38.53 -50.59 39.41
C ILE A 392 -39.71 -51.32 40.07
N ASP A 393 -39.72 -52.66 39.96
CA ASP A 393 -40.79 -53.49 40.53
C ASP A 393 -40.98 -53.20 42.03
N GLU A 394 -42.22 -52.89 42.41
CA GLU A 394 -42.58 -52.68 43.82
C GLU A 394 -42.32 -53.94 44.64
N TYR A 395 -41.63 -53.77 45.76
CA TYR A 395 -41.30 -54.87 46.65
C TYR A 395 -41.08 -54.35 48.07
N ASP A 396 -42.08 -54.58 48.92
CA ASP A 396 -42.01 -54.23 50.33
C ASP A 396 -41.03 -55.17 51.07
N LEU A 397 -39.87 -54.63 51.43
CA LEU A 397 -39.00 -55.21 52.44
C LEU A 397 -39.18 -54.50 53.77
N GLU A 398 -38.91 -55.24 54.85
CA GLU A 398 -38.83 -54.66 56.20
C GLU A 398 -37.49 -53.91 56.42
N TYR A 399 -36.55 -53.98 55.46
CA TYR A 399 -35.16 -53.57 55.62
C TYR A 399 -34.56 -52.94 54.35
N GLU A 400 -34.23 -51.65 54.43
CA GLU A 400 -33.51 -50.90 53.39
C GLU A 400 -31.99 -51.11 53.51
N ILE A 401 -31.37 -51.78 52.51
CA ILE A 401 -29.93 -52.06 52.49
C ILE A 401 -29.17 -51.29 51.40
N ALA A 402 -29.49 -50.00 51.27
CA ALA A 402 -29.11 -49.16 50.15
C ALA A 402 -27.60 -48.96 50.02
N MET A 403 -26.88 -48.68 51.11
CA MET A 403 -25.44 -48.43 51.08
C MET A 403 -24.65 -49.69 50.73
N TYR A 404 -25.07 -50.84 51.24
CA TYR A 404 -24.52 -52.13 50.81
C TYR A 404 -24.80 -52.37 49.33
N ARG A 405 -26.01 -52.07 48.85
CA ARG A 405 -26.37 -52.26 47.44
C ARG A 405 -25.59 -51.38 46.48
N ALA A 406 -25.36 -50.12 46.83
CA ALA A 406 -24.52 -49.21 46.05
C ALA A 406 -23.10 -49.75 45.91
N THR A 407 -22.46 -50.08 47.04
CA THR A 407 -21.07 -50.59 47.06
C THR A 407 -20.93 -51.94 46.38
N TRP A 408 -21.87 -52.85 46.60
CA TRP A 408 -21.88 -54.15 45.93
C TRP A 408 -22.02 -53.97 44.42
N THR A 409 -22.96 -53.17 43.93
CA THR A 409 -23.19 -52.94 42.50
C THR A 409 -21.96 -52.34 41.82
N LEU A 410 -21.39 -51.29 42.40
CA LEU A 410 -20.25 -50.57 41.82
C LEU A 410 -18.96 -51.41 41.80
N SER A 411 -18.79 -52.34 42.74
CA SER A 411 -17.60 -53.18 42.83
C SER A 411 -17.60 -54.40 41.90
N ARG A 412 -18.73 -54.72 41.23
CA ARG A 412 -18.78 -55.89 40.33
C ARG A 412 -18.00 -55.62 39.04
N PRO A 413 -17.07 -56.50 38.63
CA PRO A 413 -16.30 -56.34 37.38
C PRO A 413 -17.17 -56.20 36.12
N GLN A 414 -18.34 -56.85 36.11
CA GLN A 414 -19.32 -56.77 35.01
C GLN A 414 -19.94 -55.37 34.83
N ASN A 415 -19.85 -54.50 35.84
CA ASN A 415 -20.38 -53.14 35.83
C ASN A 415 -19.28 -52.09 35.60
N SER A 416 -18.06 -52.52 35.27
CA SER A 416 -16.92 -51.62 35.03
C SER A 416 -17.13 -50.62 33.88
N ALA A 417 -18.10 -50.85 32.98
CA ALA A 417 -18.45 -49.92 31.92
C ALA A 417 -19.20 -48.66 32.42
N PHE A 418 -19.83 -48.74 33.61
CA PHE A 418 -20.57 -47.63 34.18
C PHE A 418 -19.62 -46.57 34.78
N VAL A 419 -18.66 -47.00 35.60
CA VAL A 419 -17.72 -46.10 36.30
C VAL A 419 -16.52 -45.78 35.41
N ARG A 420 -16.46 -44.54 34.92
CA ARG A 420 -15.36 -43.98 34.16
C ARG A 420 -14.34 -43.35 35.11
N THR A 421 -13.06 -43.47 34.80
CA THR A 421 -11.98 -42.95 35.67
C THR A 421 -11.90 -41.42 35.67
N ASP A 422 -12.35 -40.77 34.61
CA ASP A 422 -12.30 -39.32 34.39
C ASP A 422 -13.62 -38.58 34.65
N ALA A 423 -14.63 -39.27 35.20
CA ALA A 423 -15.93 -38.70 35.59
C ALA A 423 -16.08 -38.55 37.10
N THR A 424 -16.82 -37.56 37.61
CA THR A 424 -17.24 -37.57 39.02
C THR A 424 -18.23 -38.73 39.23
N LEU A 425 -18.00 -39.58 40.22
CA LEU A 425 -18.96 -40.63 40.57
C LEU A 425 -19.92 -40.11 41.65
N THR A 426 -21.19 -40.03 41.32
CA THR A 426 -22.23 -39.57 42.22
C THR A 426 -23.18 -40.71 42.58
N VAL A 427 -23.48 -40.88 43.86
CA VAL A 427 -24.50 -41.81 44.36
C VAL A 427 -25.60 -41.01 45.03
N VAL A 428 -26.85 -41.21 44.62
CA VAL A 428 -28.00 -40.50 45.21
C VAL A 428 -28.94 -41.52 45.82
N PHE A 429 -29.06 -41.48 47.15
CA PHE A 429 -30.01 -42.30 47.89
C PHE A 429 -31.37 -41.59 47.95
N VAL A 430 -32.44 -42.29 47.55
CA VAL A 430 -33.82 -41.79 47.58
C VAL A 430 -34.67 -42.78 48.36
N SER A 431 -35.07 -42.43 49.59
CA SER A 431 -35.83 -43.31 50.49
C SER A 431 -36.58 -42.50 51.55
N ASP A 432 -37.75 -42.98 51.96
CA ASP A 432 -38.53 -42.43 53.07
C ASP A 432 -38.10 -42.99 54.44
N SER A 433 -37.09 -43.87 54.50
CA SER A 433 -36.56 -44.47 55.72
C SER A 433 -35.02 -44.46 55.75
N ASP A 434 -34.41 -44.95 56.85
CA ASP A 434 -32.95 -45.02 56.98
C ASP A 434 -32.40 -46.38 56.57
N ASP A 435 -31.16 -46.38 56.10
CA ASP A 435 -30.31 -47.55 55.85
C ASP A 435 -30.19 -48.42 57.12
N VAL A 436 -30.45 -49.72 57.06
CA VAL A 436 -30.44 -50.58 58.26
C VAL A 436 -29.10 -51.28 58.54
N GLU A 437 -28.09 -51.01 57.72
CA GLU A 437 -26.81 -51.70 57.82
C GLU A 437 -26.03 -51.36 59.08
N THR A 438 -25.36 -52.37 59.62
CA THR A 438 -24.59 -52.24 60.86
C THR A 438 -23.17 -51.70 60.66
N ASN A 439 -22.66 -51.72 59.43
CA ASN A 439 -21.34 -51.16 59.12
C ASN A 439 -21.35 -49.63 59.22
N SER A 440 -20.17 -49.05 59.47
CA SER A 440 -20.07 -47.60 59.57
C SER A 440 -20.34 -46.92 58.23
N VAL A 441 -21.02 -45.78 58.26
CA VAL A 441 -21.31 -44.99 57.04
C VAL A 441 -20.00 -44.57 56.35
N GLN A 442 -18.95 -44.29 57.12
CA GLN A 442 -17.62 -43.98 56.59
C GLN A 442 -17.04 -45.12 55.76
N ASP A 443 -17.22 -46.38 56.17
CA ASP A 443 -16.72 -47.54 55.41
C ASP A 443 -17.43 -47.66 54.06
N TYR A 444 -18.74 -47.37 54.00
CA TYR A 444 -19.48 -47.36 52.74
C TYR A 444 -19.05 -46.23 51.81
N VAL A 445 -18.89 -45.00 52.34
CA VAL A 445 -18.37 -43.86 51.55
C VAL A 445 -16.96 -44.16 51.02
N ASN A 446 -16.09 -44.75 51.85
CA ASN A 446 -14.76 -45.18 51.42
C ASN A 446 -14.82 -46.28 50.35
N ALA A 447 -15.74 -47.23 50.46
CA ALA A 447 -15.92 -48.30 49.48
C ALA A 447 -16.46 -47.77 48.14
N ILE A 448 -17.35 -46.78 48.14
CA ILE A 448 -17.79 -46.06 46.93
C ILE A 448 -16.59 -45.35 46.30
N ALA A 449 -15.78 -44.63 47.08
CA ALA A 449 -14.57 -43.98 46.56
C ALA A 449 -13.54 -44.99 46.00
N ALA A 450 -13.42 -46.17 46.61
CA ALA A 450 -12.45 -47.18 46.20
C ALA A 450 -12.67 -47.75 44.80
N VAL A 451 -13.90 -47.67 44.24
CA VAL A 451 -14.18 -48.14 42.87
C VAL A 451 -13.53 -47.25 41.80
N LYS A 452 -13.17 -46.02 42.15
CA LYS A 452 -12.45 -45.07 41.31
C LYS A 452 -10.94 -45.32 41.42
N ASN A 453 -10.41 -46.43 40.90
CA ASN A 453 -8.97 -46.78 40.78
C ASN A 453 -7.93 -45.77 41.36
N GLY A 454 -7.73 -45.73 42.69
CA GLY A 454 -6.69 -44.92 43.35
C GLY A 454 -7.07 -43.48 43.74
N HIS A 455 -8.34 -43.12 43.62
CA HIS A 455 -8.90 -41.81 43.96
C HIS A 455 -9.35 -41.71 45.44
N THR A 456 -9.43 -40.49 45.97
CA THR A 456 -9.85 -40.19 47.36
C THR A 456 -11.33 -39.82 47.43
N VAL A 457 -11.89 -39.67 48.64
CA VAL A 457 -13.31 -39.28 48.86
C VAL A 457 -13.70 -37.97 48.15
N SER A 458 -12.72 -37.16 47.73
CA SER A 458 -12.90 -35.95 46.92
C SER A 458 -13.40 -36.18 45.48
N ASP A 459 -13.34 -37.41 44.98
CA ASP A 459 -13.72 -37.75 43.59
C ASP A 459 -15.11 -38.42 43.50
N VAL A 460 -15.83 -38.49 44.64
CA VAL A 460 -17.19 -39.03 44.72
C VAL A 460 -18.12 -38.09 45.49
N GLU A 461 -19.36 -38.01 45.07
CA GLU A 461 -20.41 -37.24 45.76
C GLU A 461 -21.52 -38.21 46.19
N VAL A 462 -21.93 -38.15 47.45
CA VAL A 462 -23.09 -38.91 47.93
C VAL A 462 -24.18 -37.92 48.30
N HIS A 463 -25.36 -38.06 47.71
CA HIS A 463 -26.52 -37.24 48.04
C HIS A 463 -27.59 -38.11 48.69
N ALA A 464 -28.44 -37.46 49.48
CA ALA A 464 -29.56 -38.08 50.16
C ALA A 464 -30.82 -37.25 49.92
N VAL A 465 -31.84 -37.87 49.35
CA VAL A 465 -33.21 -37.38 49.29
C VAL A 465 -34.04 -38.24 50.22
N THR A 466 -34.25 -37.76 51.45
CA THR A 466 -34.86 -38.58 52.52
C THR A 466 -35.70 -37.74 53.48
N GLY A 467 -36.23 -38.35 54.54
CA GLY A 467 -36.80 -37.62 55.68
C GLY A 467 -35.78 -36.74 56.44
N GLY A 468 -34.49 -36.84 56.13
CA GLY A 468 -33.41 -36.11 56.81
C GLY A 468 -33.19 -36.58 58.25
N ALA A 469 -32.36 -35.86 59.02
CA ALA A 469 -31.96 -36.29 60.36
C ALA A 469 -33.12 -36.40 61.39
N THR A 470 -34.26 -35.76 61.12
CA THR A 470 -35.42 -35.70 62.04
C THR A 470 -36.71 -36.27 61.47
N GLY A 471 -36.74 -36.69 60.21
CA GLY A 471 -37.95 -37.07 59.49
C GLY A 471 -38.71 -35.86 58.93
N CYS A 472 -39.60 -36.12 57.97
CA CYS A 472 -40.51 -35.14 57.39
C CYS A 472 -41.79 -35.84 56.93
N GLY A 473 -42.96 -35.20 57.04
CA GLY A 473 -44.22 -35.80 56.59
C GLY A 473 -44.41 -37.22 57.15
N ASP A 474 -44.60 -38.19 56.25
CA ASP A 474 -44.66 -39.62 56.57
C ASP A 474 -43.30 -40.33 56.47
N ALA A 475 -42.25 -39.65 55.99
CA ALA A 475 -40.89 -40.17 55.92
C ALA A 475 -40.19 -40.14 57.30
N ALA A 476 -39.63 -41.28 57.68
CA ALA A 476 -38.87 -41.49 58.89
C ALA A 476 -37.53 -40.72 58.90
N PRO A 477 -36.94 -40.49 60.10
CA PRO A 477 -35.58 -39.98 60.20
C PRO A 477 -34.57 -40.91 59.53
N ALA A 478 -33.70 -40.34 58.69
CA ALA A 478 -32.68 -41.01 57.92
C ALA A 478 -31.25 -40.49 58.22
N PRO A 479 -30.76 -40.64 59.48
CA PRO A 479 -29.47 -40.09 59.89
C PRO A 479 -28.27 -40.71 59.17
N ARG A 480 -28.30 -41.98 58.75
CA ARG A 480 -27.16 -42.60 58.05
C ARG A 480 -27.00 -42.04 56.66
N PHE A 481 -28.08 -41.90 55.89
CA PHE A 481 -28.02 -41.23 54.59
C PHE A 481 -27.55 -39.77 54.72
N THR A 482 -28.05 -39.05 55.74
CA THR A 482 -27.60 -37.69 56.05
C THR A 482 -26.10 -37.64 56.36
N GLN A 483 -25.58 -38.61 57.12
CA GLN A 483 -24.16 -38.74 57.42
C GLN A 483 -23.33 -39.04 56.17
N ALA A 484 -23.81 -39.89 55.25
CA ALA A 484 -23.10 -40.22 54.01
C ALA A 484 -22.93 -38.99 53.12
N ALA A 485 -23.98 -38.17 53.02
CA ALA A 485 -23.93 -36.91 52.30
C ALA A 485 -22.91 -35.95 52.91
N GLN A 486 -22.90 -35.81 54.23
CA GLN A 486 -21.93 -34.96 54.93
C GLN A 486 -20.47 -35.41 54.74
N LEU A 487 -20.21 -36.73 54.78
CA LEU A 487 -18.85 -37.27 54.66
C LEU A 487 -18.24 -37.12 53.25
N SER A 488 -19.09 -37.09 52.21
CA SER A 488 -18.66 -36.86 50.83
C SER A 488 -18.75 -35.40 50.40
N GLY A 489 -19.38 -34.54 51.19
CA GLY A 489 -19.67 -33.15 50.82
C GLY A 489 -20.88 -32.97 49.90
N GLY A 490 -21.69 -34.01 49.70
CA GLY A 490 -22.91 -33.95 48.91
C GLY A 490 -24.12 -33.39 49.67
N LEU A 491 -25.25 -33.34 48.97
CA LEU A 491 -26.48 -32.68 49.45
C LEU A 491 -27.35 -33.64 50.26
N SER A 492 -27.98 -33.14 51.32
CA SER A 492 -29.09 -33.82 52.01
C SER A 492 -30.34 -32.95 51.90
N THR A 493 -31.32 -33.44 51.15
CA THR A 493 -32.56 -32.74 50.79
C THR A 493 -33.76 -33.51 51.32
N SER A 494 -34.78 -32.78 51.78
CA SER A 494 -36.01 -33.39 52.28
C SER A 494 -36.87 -33.90 51.12
N ILE A 495 -37.24 -35.18 51.17
CA ILE A 495 -38.11 -35.83 50.17
C ILE A 495 -39.53 -35.22 50.15
N CYS A 496 -39.96 -34.62 51.26
CA CYS A 496 -41.25 -33.94 51.36
C CYS A 496 -41.27 -32.55 50.68
N GLY A 497 -40.13 -32.04 50.22
CA GLY A 497 -40.01 -30.72 49.62
C GLY A 497 -40.32 -30.73 48.12
N SER A 498 -41.04 -29.74 47.60
CA SER A 498 -41.46 -29.73 46.18
C SER A 498 -40.33 -29.58 45.14
N THR A 499 -39.07 -29.45 45.57
CA THR A 499 -37.90 -29.22 44.71
C THR A 499 -36.83 -30.30 44.88
N TRP A 500 -37.15 -31.43 45.53
CA TRP A 500 -36.15 -32.45 45.81
C TRP A 500 -35.55 -33.08 44.55
N LEU A 501 -36.29 -33.08 43.42
CA LEU A 501 -35.82 -33.50 42.10
C LEU A 501 -34.55 -32.75 41.64
N ASP A 502 -34.35 -31.51 42.09
CA ASP A 502 -33.12 -30.74 41.81
C ASP A 502 -31.86 -31.45 42.34
N THR A 503 -32.00 -32.25 43.40
CA THR A 503 -30.91 -33.07 43.94
C THR A 503 -30.47 -34.14 42.95
N LEU A 504 -31.36 -34.61 42.06
CA LEU A 504 -31.03 -35.63 41.07
C LEU A 504 -30.13 -35.10 39.95
N VAL A 505 -30.09 -33.77 39.75
CA VAL A 505 -29.22 -33.07 38.80
C VAL A 505 -28.13 -32.25 39.51
N ALA A 506 -28.00 -32.41 40.83
CA ALA A 506 -26.94 -31.81 41.66
C ALA A 506 -25.49 -32.23 41.37
N PRO A 507 -25.17 -33.36 40.71
CA PRO A 507 -23.79 -33.71 40.32
C PRO A 507 -23.08 -32.69 39.41
N ALA A 508 -23.75 -31.59 39.08
CA ALA A 508 -23.29 -30.48 38.27
C ALA A 508 -23.47 -29.14 39.01
N GLY A 509 -22.85 -29.01 40.19
CA GLY A 509 -22.72 -27.72 40.89
C GLY A 509 -22.09 -26.63 39.99
N PRO A 510 -22.15 -25.34 40.37
CA PRO A 510 -21.64 -24.23 39.53
C PRO A 510 -20.14 -24.29 39.21
N GLU A 511 -19.40 -25.20 39.87
CA GLU A 511 -17.97 -25.47 39.66
C GLU A 511 -17.70 -26.55 38.59
N TYR A 512 -18.71 -27.34 38.21
CA TYR A 512 -18.65 -28.35 37.17
C TYR A 512 -19.37 -27.85 35.92
N GLY A 513 -18.64 -27.16 35.05
CA GLY A 513 -19.20 -26.63 33.83
C GLY A 513 -18.26 -25.71 33.08
N GLN A 514 -18.66 -25.41 31.84
CA GLN A 514 -18.01 -24.42 30.98
C GLN A 514 -17.77 -23.11 31.74
N ARG A 515 -16.54 -22.58 31.67
CA ARG A 515 -16.16 -21.30 32.26
C ARG A 515 -17.04 -20.19 31.68
N ARG A 516 -17.74 -19.48 32.56
CA ARG A 516 -18.49 -18.25 32.24
C ARG A 516 -17.63 -16.98 32.35
N ILE A 517 -16.63 -17.00 33.23
CA ILE A 517 -15.78 -15.85 33.56
C ILE A 517 -14.35 -16.12 33.06
N PHE A 518 -13.89 -15.28 32.14
CA PHE A 518 -12.54 -15.30 31.58
C PHE A 518 -11.78 -14.08 32.06
N ARG A 519 -10.97 -14.26 33.12
CA ARG A 519 -10.17 -13.18 33.72
C ARG A 519 -8.96 -12.87 32.85
N LEU A 520 -8.81 -11.60 32.50
CA LEU A 520 -7.67 -11.12 31.73
C LEU A 520 -6.46 -10.96 32.66
N SER A 521 -5.29 -11.34 32.17
CA SER A 521 -4.03 -11.19 32.88
C SER A 521 -3.53 -9.74 32.89
N GLN A 522 -3.81 -8.99 31.83
CA GLN A 522 -3.52 -7.55 31.74
C GLN A 522 -4.77 -6.71 32.03
N LEU A 523 -4.60 -5.60 32.75
CA LEU A 523 -5.68 -4.66 33.04
C LEU A 523 -6.19 -4.02 31.74
N ALA A 524 -7.46 -4.21 31.42
CA ALA A 524 -8.06 -3.69 30.19
C ALA A 524 -8.80 -2.37 30.44
N SER A 525 -8.75 -1.43 29.48
CA SER A 525 -9.45 -0.14 29.56
C SER A 525 -10.97 -0.27 29.37
N GLY A 526 -11.43 -1.40 28.82
CA GLY A 526 -12.83 -1.68 28.46
C GLY A 526 -13.26 -1.06 27.12
N GLY A 527 -12.57 -0.02 26.64
CA GLY A 527 -12.84 0.62 25.36
C GLY A 527 -12.37 -0.22 24.17
N GLY A 528 -13.27 -0.44 23.19
CA GLY A 528 -12.95 -1.17 21.97
C GLY A 528 -12.65 -2.66 22.15
N MET A 529 -13.12 -3.26 23.25
CA MET A 529 -12.97 -4.69 23.50
C MET A 529 -13.80 -5.51 22.51
N ARG A 530 -13.19 -6.58 21.97
CA ARG A 530 -13.82 -7.52 21.03
C ARG A 530 -13.55 -8.93 21.52
N VAL A 531 -14.60 -9.76 21.57
CA VAL A 531 -14.52 -11.14 22.03
C VAL A 531 -14.88 -12.05 20.87
N PHE A 532 -14.08 -13.10 20.66
CA PHE A 532 -14.29 -14.08 19.59
C PHE A 532 -14.42 -15.47 20.20
N VAL A 533 -15.43 -16.21 19.77
CA VAL A 533 -15.62 -17.62 20.09
C VAL A 533 -15.44 -18.43 18.82
N ASN A 534 -14.44 -19.32 18.79
CA ASN A 534 -14.05 -20.11 17.62
C ASN A 534 -13.82 -19.25 16.35
N GLY A 535 -13.27 -18.04 16.55
CA GLY A 535 -13.00 -17.07 15.48
C GLY A 535 -14.21 -16.25 15.02
N VAL A 536 -15.41 -16.51 15.56
CA VAL A 536 -16.61 -15.70 15.31
C VAL A 536 -16.73 -14.64 16.39
N GLU A 537 -16.91 -13.39 15.98
CA GLU A 537 -17.05 -12.28 16.93
C GLU A 537 -18.39 -12.34 17.66
N ALA A 538 -18.34 -12.34 19.00
CA ALA A 538 -19.50 -12.18 19.87
C ALA A 538 -19.80 -10.68 19.98
N LEU A 539 -20.86 -10.22 19.30
CA LEU A 539 -21.04 -8.81 18.97
C LEU A 539 -21.92 -8.04 19.96
N THR A 540 -22.62 -8.71 20.88
CA THR A 540 -23.70 -8.07 21.64
C THR A 540 -23.55 -8.19 23.17
N PRO A 541 -23.95 -7.15 23.94
CA PRO A 541 -24.04 -7.23 25.40
C PRO A 541 -25.02 -8.30 25.91
N SER A 542 -25.91 -8.82 25.04
CA SER A 542 -26.76 -9.97 25.33
C SER A 542 -25.99 -11.30 25.39
N GLU A 543 -24.73 -11.33 24.95
CA GLU A 543 -23.90 -12.54 24.95
C GLU A 543 -22.79 -12.47 26.00
N TRP A 544 -22.25 -11.29 26.29
CA TRP A 544 -21.22 -11.10 27.29
C TRP A 544 -21.11 -9.63 27.74
N VAL A 545 -20.52 -9.42 28.92
CA VAL A 545 -20.17 -8.11 29.47
C VAL A 545 -18.72 -8.09 29.96
N PHE A 546 -18.07 -6.93 29.93
CA PHE A 546 -16.78 -6.73 30.59
C PHE A 546 -16.98 -6.21 32.01
N ASP A 547 -16.58 -6.99 33.00
CA ASP A 547 -16.54 -6.59 34.41
C ASP A 547 -15.19 -5.92 34.69
N THR A 548 -15.23 -4.61 34.93
CA THR A 548 -14.04 -3.80 35.18
C THR A 548 -13.39 -4.08 36.53
N ASP A 549 -14.16 -4.50 37.54
CA ASP A 549 -13.65 -4.74 38.89
C ASP A 549 -12.97 -6.12 38.95
N ALA A 550 -13.54 -7.11 38.26
CA ALA A 550 -12.95 -8.44 38.13
C ALA A 550 -11.88 -8.53 37.02
N ASN A 551 -11.74 -7.50 36.18
CA ASN A 551 -10.94 -7.48 34.95
C ASN A 551 -11.21 -8.73 34.09
N ALA A 552 -12.49 -8.98 33.79
CA ALA A 552 -12.91 -10.24 33.18
C ALA A 552 -14.02 -10.06 32.14
N VAL A 553 -13.99 -10.92 31.12
CA VAL A 553 -15.13 -11.12 30.22
C VAL A 553 -16.06 -12.14 30.88
N VAL A 554 -17.32 -11.76 31.03
CA VAL A 554 -18.37 -12.58 31.66
C VAL A 554 -19.46 -12.85 30.62
N PHE A 555 -19.61 -14.11 30.20
CA PHE A 555 -20.65 -14.50 29.25
C PHE A 555 -22.03 -14.56 29.93
N GLU A 556 -23.10 -14.27 29.21
CA GLU A 556 -24.46 -14.54 29.72
C GLU A 556 -24.74 -16.06 29.78
N PRO A 557 -25.61 -16.55 30.68
CA PRO A 557 -25.88 -17.98 30.82
C PRO A 557 -26.26 -18.69 29.51
N SER A 558 -26.98 -18.00 28.61
CA SER A 558 -27.38 -18.53 27.30
C SER A 558 -26.29 -18.48 26.23
N ALA A 559 -25.15 -17.84 26.52
CA ALA A 559 -24.08 -17.58 25.56
C ALA A 559 -22.73 -18.13 26.02
N ILE A 560 -22.72 -19.02 27.01
CA ILE A 560 -21.51 -19.66 27.49
C ILE A 560 -20.84 -20.42 26.32
N PRO A 561 -19.53 -20.21 26.05
CA PRO A 561 -18.85 -20.90 24.98
C PRO A 561 -18.87 -22.42 25.20
N ALA A 562 -19.28 -23.17 24.17
CA ALA A 562 -19.33 -24.64 24.19
C ALA A 562 -17.96 -25.25 24.53
N PRO A 563 -17.90 -26.51 25.02
CA PRO A 563 -16.66 -27.13 25.45
C PRO A 563 -15.62 -27.16 24.34
N PHE A 564 -14.34 -27.07 24.72
CA PHE A 564 -13.20 -26.95 23.79
C PHE A 564 -13.17 -25.71 22.90
N SER A 565 -14.15 -24.80 22.97
CA SER A 565 -14.13 -23.57 22.19
C SER A 565 -12.91 -22.71 22.53
N SER A 566 -12.34 -22.08 21.51
CA SER A 566 -11.35 -21.02 21.70
C SER A 566 -12.07 -19.71 21.98
N VAL A 567 -11.66 -19.02 23.05
CA VAL A 567 -12.13 -17.67 23.38
C VAL A 567 -10.95 -16.72 23.24
N ILE A 568 -11.03 -15.76 22.32
CA ILE A 568 -10.00 -14.76 22.11
C ILE A 568 -10.57 -13.40 22.48
N VAL A 569 -9.86 -12.66 23.34
CA VAL A 569 -10.25 -11.32 23.75
C VAL A 569 -9.20 -10.34 23.25
N MET A 570 -9.63 -9.39 22.42
CA MET A 570 -8.83 -8.27 21.96
C MET A 570 -9.24 -7.01 22.72
N PHE A 571 -8.27 -6.29 23.28
CA PHE A 571 -8.55 -5.11 24.12
C PHE A 571 -7.39 -4.12 24.15
N GLN A 572 -7.67 -2.88 24.57
CA GLN A 572 -6.63 -1.90 24.86
C GLN A 572 -6.17 -2.06 26.32
N PRO A 573 -4.86 -2.24 26.58
CA PRO A 573 -4.35 -2.29 27.94
C PRO A 573 -4.44 -0.91 28.59
N ARG A 574 -4.71 -0.87 29.90
CA ARG A 574 -4.55 0.35 30.69
C ARG A 574 -3.05 0.65 30.87
N PRO A 575 -2.64 1.92 30.76
CA PRO A 575 -1.26 2.32 30.97
C PRO A 575 -0.78 2.10 32.41
#